data_AF-A0A2N4SI80-F1
#
_entry.id   AF-A0A2N4SI80-F1
#
_cell.length_a   1.000
_cell.length_b   1.000
_cell.length_c   1.000
_cell.angle_alpha   90.00
_cell.angle_beta   90.00
_cell.angle_gamma   90.00
#
_symmetry.space_group_name_H-M   'P 1'
#
loop_
_entity.id
_entity.type
_entity.pdbx_description
1 polymer ?
#
loop_
_entity_poly.entity_id
_entity_poly.type
_entity_poly.pdbx_seq_one_letter_code
_entity_poly.pdbx_strand_id
1 'polypeptide(L)'
;MNNTHNIHDKRLADAWATLQSHSDRGLPLDPDPSRLAFADPEFLLRRETRGIRMQLELMKPDLEQRAHGIENTVVVFGSARFRSEDEAVALVTQAEAAGDTAAADRWRRLARNSHYYEKARTFGKLVAQYSEKKEPQDKLFVCTGGGPGIMQAANRGAHEAGGLSVGLAIALPMEEEANPYVTPALSFKFHYFAIRKMHFMMRAKALVAFPGGFGTLDELFEVITLVQTKKSKPVPIVLFGSAYWKKMIDFDFLVDEGVISPGDVKLFEYVDAPEDAWDAIKRFYKL
;
A
#
# COMPACT_ATOMS: atom_id res chain seq x y z
N MET A 1 -36.15 -43.76 11.98
CA MET A 1 -34.74 -43.34 11.76
C MET A 1 -34.77 -42.10 10.87
N ASN A 2 -34.99 -40.93 11.46
CA ASN A 2 -34.98 -39.64 10.75
C ASN A 2 -33.56 -39.08 10.83
N ASN A 3 -32.86 -39.03 9.70
CA ASN A 3 -31.70 -38.15 9.57
C ASN A 3 -31.99 -37.19 8.41
N THR A 4 -32.78 -36.16 8.71
CA THR A 4 -32.99 -35.03 7.83
C THR A 4 -31.66 -34.31 7.65
N HIS A 5 -31.18 -34.24 6.40
CA HIS A 5 -30.04 -33.39 6.05
C HIS A 5 -30.31 -31.96 6.53
N ASN A 6 -29.49 -31.48 7.46
CA ASN A 6 -29.55 -30.12 7.97
C ASN A 6 -29.20 -29.15 6.84
N ILE A 7 -30.12 -28.23 6.55
CA ILE A 7 -30.03 -27.23 5.48
C ILE A 7 -28.97 -26.15 5.75
N HIS A 8 -28.39 -26.13 6.95
CA HIS A 8 -27.25 -25.29 7.34
C HIS A 8 -25.91 -26.02 7.19
N ASP A 9 -25.78 -26.81 6.11
CA ASP A 9 -24.69 -27.74 5.82
C ASP A 9 -23.30 -27.12 6.08
N LYS A 10 -22.62 -27.58 7.14
CA LYS A 10 -21.32 -27.07 7.62
C LYS A 10 -20.12 -27.66 6.88
N ARG A 11 -20.32 -28.43 5.80
CA ARG A 11 -19.23 -29.14 5.08
C ARG A 11 -18.05 -28.24 4.69
N LEU A 12 -18.31 -26.99 4.31
CA LEU A 12 -17.28 -26.03 3.94
C LEU A 12 -16.50 -25.52 5.16
N ALA A 13 -17.20 -25.27 6.27
CA ALA A 13 -16.58 -24.87 7.54
C ALA A 13 -15.81 -26.04 8.18
N ASP A 14 -16.31 -27.26 8.06
CA ASP A 14 -15.67 -28.48 8.57
C ASP A 14 -14.40 -28.82 7.77
N ALA A 15 -14.44 -28.67 6.44
CA ALA A 15 -13.24 -28.78 5.60
C ALA A 15 -12.20 -27.71 5.97
N TRP A 16 -12.63 -26.47 6.18
CA TRP A 16 -11.73 -25.37 6.60
C TRP A 16 -11.12 -25.61 7.99
N ALA A 17 -11.92 -26.06 8.96
CA ALA A 17 -11.44 -26.39 10.31
C ALA A 17 -10.44 -27.56 10.29
N THR A 18 -10.67 -28.55 9.43
CA THR A 18 -9.73 -29.66 9.22
C THR A 18 -8.39 -29.15 8.68
N LEU A 19 -8.40 -28.26 7.69
CA LEU A 19 -7.20 -27.64 7.13
C LEU A 19 -6.41 -26.82 8.15
N GLN A 20 -7.12 -26.02 8.95
CA GLN A 20 -6.50 -25.21 10.00
C GLN A 20 -5.81 -26.09 11.04
N SER A 21 -6.42 -27.22 11.40
CA SER A 21 -5.81 -28.20 12.31
C SER A 21 -4.55 -28.88 11.75
N HIS A 22 -4.42 -29.01 10.43
CA HIS A 22 -3.20 -29.52 9.77
C HIS A 22 -2.09 -28.47 9.76
N SER A 23 -2.45 -27.21 9.49
CA SER A 23 -1.53 -26.05 9.54
C SER A 23 -0.95 -25.86 10.95
N ASP A 24 -1.78 -25.93 11.98
CA ASP A 24 -1.37 -25.71 13.38
C ASP A 24 -0.45 -26.81 13.93
N ARG A 25 -0.46 -28.01 13.31
CA ARG A 25 0.36 -29.15 13.73
C ARG A 25 1.66 -29.31 12.93
N GLY A 26 1.91 -28.45 11.94
CA GLY A 26 3.12 -28.52 11.11
C GLY A 26 3.25 -29.84 10.32
N LEU A 27 2.14 -30.52 10.05
CA LEU A 27 2.16 -31.77 9.29
C LEU A 27 2.45 -31.48 7.81
N PRO A 28 3.25 -32.30 7.12
CA PRO A 28 3.47 -32.15 5.69
C PRO A 28 2.15 -32.25 4.92
N LEU A 29 1.98 -31.37 3.93
CA LEU A 29 0.82 -31.37 3.04
C LEU A 29 0.98 -32.49 2.01
N ASP A 30 0.50 -33.69 2.36
CA ASP A 30 0.52 -34.85 1.46
C ASP A 30 -0.63 -34.80 0.43
N PRO A 31 -0.43 -35.36 -0.78
CA PRO A 31 -1.48 -35.50 -1.78
C PRO A 31 -2.67 -36.33 -1.26
N ASP A 32 -3.87 -35.79 -1.40
CA ASP A 32 -5.09 -36.44 -0.92
C ASP A 32 -6.25 -36.19 -1.91
N PRO A 33 -6.57 -37.16 -2.78
CA PRO A 33 -7.60 -36.99 -3.79
C PRO A 33 -9.02 -36.90 -3.22
N SER A 34 -9.21 -37.15 -1.92
CA SER A 34 -10.52 -37.04 -1.27
C SER A 34 -10.89 -35.60 -0.87
N ARG A 35 -9.92 -34.67 -0.86
CA ARG A 35 -10.17 -33.25 -0.55
C ARG A 35 -10.89 -32.56 -1.70
N LEU A 36 -11.76 -31.61 -1.37
CA LEU A 36 -12.36 -30.73 -2.36
C LEU A 36 -11.29 -29.80 -2.94
N ALA A 37 -11.18 -29.70 -4.26
CA ALA A 37 -10.10 -28.97 -4.93
C ALA A 37 -9.95 -27.49 -4.48
N PHE A 38 -11.06 -26.79 -4.22
CA PHE A 38 -11.02 -25.39 -3.75
C PHE A 38 -10.69 -25.24 -2.26
N ALA A 39 -10.64 -26.36 -1.53
CA ALA A 39 -10.28 -26.46 -0.12
C ALA A 39 -9.10 -27.44 0.08
N ASP A 40 -8.27 -27.64 -0.95
CA ASP A 40 -7.08 -28.47 -0.85
C ASP A 40 -5.82 -27.59 -0.96
N PRO A 41 -5.13 -27.29 0.14
CA PRO A 41 -3.97 -26.40 0.15
C PRO A 41 -2.79 -27.03 -0.58
N GLU A 42 -2.64 -28.36 -0.57
CA GLU A 42 -1.57 -29.03 -1.31
C GLU A 42 -1.77 -28.76 -2.81
N PHE A 43 -2.97 -29.06 -3.31
CA PHE A 43 -3.35 -28.80 -4.70
C PHE A 43 -3.23 -27.31 -5.07
N LEU A 44 -3.72 -26.39 -4.23
CA LEU A 44 -3.66 -24.95 -4.49
C LEU A 44 -2.24 -24.38 -4.46
N LEU A 45 -1.29 -25.03 -3.78
CA LEU A 45 0.11 -24.58 -3.74
C LEU A 45 0.95 -25.10 -4.92
N ARG A 46 0.43 -26.05 -5.71
CA ARG A 46 1.09 -26.56 -6.92
C ARG A 46 1.38 -25.49 -7.96
N ARG A 47 2.30 -25.77 -8.87
CA ARG A 47 2.72 -24.83 -9.92
C ARG A 47 1.58 -24.58 -10.91
N GLU A 48 0.82 -25.62 -11.23
CA GLU A 48 -0.28 -25.65 -12.18
C GLU A 48 -1.43 -24.73 -11.73
N THR A 49 -1.65 -24.61 -10.42
CA THR A 49 -2.72 -23.80 -9.82
C THR A 49 -2.29 -22.35 -9.53
N ARG A 50 -1.07 -21.95 -9.92
CA ARG A 50 -0.57 -20.57 -9.75
C ARG A 50 -1.50 -19.52 -10.37
N GLY A 51 -2.04 -19.79 -11.56
CA GLY A 51 -2.97 -18.87 -12.23
C GLY A 51 -4.26 -18.63 -11.42
N ILE A 52 -4.78 -19.67 -10.78
CA ILE A 52 -5.95 -19.58 -9.91
C ILE A 52 -5.65 -18.72 -8.68
N ARG A 53 -4.48 -18.92 -8.05
CA ARG A 53 -4.04 -18.08 -6.92
C ARG A 53 -3.90 -16.60 -7.30
N MET A 54 -3.33 -16.31 -8.47
CA MET A 54 -3.26 -14.93 -8.99
C MET A 54 -4.65 -14.35 -9.21
N GLN A 55 -5.59 -15.13 -9.75
CA GLN A 55 -6.99 -14.71 -9.93
C GLN A 55 -7.67 -14.41 -8.59
N LEU A 56 -7.43 -15.21 -7.55
CA LEU A 56 -7.94 -14.96 -6.20
C LEU A 56 -7.38 -13.64 -5.61
N GLU A 57 -6.08 -13.39 -5.77
CA GLU A 57 -5.47 -12.13 -5.33
C GLU A 57 -5.93 -10.91 -6.15
N LEU A 58 -6.34 -11.11 -7.39
CA LEU A 58 -6.98 -10.05 -8.18
C LEU A 58 -8.41 -9.78 -7.68
N MET A 59 -9.21 -10.84 -7.50
CA MET A 59 -10.65 -10.72 -7.22
C MET A 59 -10.96 -10.30 -5.78
N LYS A 60 -10.31 -10.91 -4.78
CA LYS A 60 -10.68 -10.70 -3.36
C LYS A 60 -10.57 -9.22 -2.94
N PRO A 61 -9.45 -8.52 -3.18
CA PRO A 61 -9.33 -7.11 -2.82
C PRO A 61 -10.22 -6.21 -3.68
N ASP A 62 -10.49 -6.59 -4.93
CA ASP A 62 -11.35 -5.81 -5.84
C ASP A 62 -12.80 -5.84 -5.36
N LEU A 63 -13.33 -7.02 -5.04
CA LEU A 63 -14.69 -7.19 -4.55
C LEU A 63 -14.91 -6.45 -3.23
N GLU A 64 -13.98 -6.56 -2.27
CA GLU A 64 -14.17 -5.90 -0.98
C GLU A 64 -14.00 -4.40 -1.03
N GLN A 65 -13.10 -3.88 -1.88
CA GLN A 65 -13.04 -2.44 -2.11
C GLN A 65 -14.35 -1.92 -2.73
N ARG A 66 -14.92 -2.61 -3.71
CA ARG A 66 -16.24 -2.23 -4.29
C ARG A 66 -17.36 -2.28 -3.26
N ALA A 67 -17.40 -3.32 -2.41
CA ALA A 67 -18.41 -3.46 -1.38
C ALA A 67 -18.39 -2.30 -0.36
N HIS A 68 -17.21 -1.69 -0.15
CA HIS A 68 -17.02 -0.50 0.70
C HIS A 68 -17.07 0.83 -0.08
N GLY A 69 -17.43 0.82 -1.36
CA GLY A 69 -17.52 2.02 -2.19
C GLY A 69 -16.18 2.67 -2.54
N ILE A 70 -15.07 1.91 -2.44
CA ILE A 70 -13.72 2.40 -2.76
C ILE A 70 -13.52 2.32 -4.28
N GLU A 71 -13.96 3.35 -4.98
CA GLU A 71 -13.79 3.45 -6.44
C GLU A 71 -12.58 4.28 -6.86
N ASN A 72 -12.18 5.24 -6.03
CA ASN A 72 -11.14 6.21 -6.35
C ASN A 72 -10.14 6.31 -5.20
N THR A 73 -8.85 6.08 -5.49
CA THR A 73 -7.80 6.12 -4.48
C THR A 73 -6.75 7.18 -4.79
N VAL A 74 -6.24 7.81 -3.74
CA VAL A 74 -4.98 8.58 -3.77
C VAL A 74 -3.91 7.65 -3.20
N VAL A 75 -3.02 7.20 -4.08
CA VAL A 75 -1.95 6.27 -3.71
C VAL A 75 -0.81 7.04 -3.08
N VAL A 76 -0.37 6.63 -1.90
CA VAL A 76 0.74 7.26 -1.18
C VAL A 76 1.86 6.26 -0.94
N PHE A 77 3.05 6.59 -1.44
CA PHE A 77 4.28 5.81 -1.23
C PHE A 77 5.34 6.62 -0.49
N GLY A 78 6.25 5.92 0.17
CA GLY A 78 7.43 6.50 0.80
C GLY A 78 8.16 5.50 1.68
N SER A 79 9.12 6.00 2.45
CA SER A 79 9.94 5.18 3.33
C SER A 79 9.12 4.45 4.40
N ALA A 80 9.30 3.13 4.49
CA ALA A 80 8.82 2.32 5.62
C ALA A 80 9.62 2.57 6.93
N ARG A 81 10.74 3.28 6.85
CA ARG A 81 11.70 3.46 7.96
C ARG A 81 11.52 4.77 8.71
N PHE A 82 10.81 5.74 8.14
CA PHE A 82 10.56 7.00 8.82
C PHE A 82 9.62 6.76 10.01
N ARG A 83 9.72 7.62 11.02
CA ARG A 83 8.94 7.55 12.25
C ARG A 83 8.31 8.91 12.50
N SER A 84 7.25 8.94 13.31
CA SER A 84 6.71 10.21 13.80
C SER A 84 7.79 10.97 14.57
N GLU A 85 7.59 12.28 14.75
CA GLU A 85 8.53 13.09 15.54
C GLU A 85 8.67 12.56 16.98
N ASP A 86 7.54 12.22 17.61
CA ASP A 86 7.51 11.66 18.95
C ASP A 86 8.25 10.30 19.05
N GLU A 87 7.98 9.38 18.11
CA GLU A 87 8.65 8.08 18.07
C GLU A 87 10.16 8.22 17.82
N ALA A 88 10.55 9.15 16.94
CA ALA A 88 11.95 9.39 16.62
C ALA A 88 12.72 9.89 17.86
N VAL A 89 12.14 10.83 18.62
CA VAL A 89 12.73 11.32 19.89
C VAL A 89 12.83 10.19 20.91
N ALA A 90 11.78 9.39 21.07
CA ALA A 90 11.77 8.26 22.00
C ALA A 90 12.85 7.22 21.67
N LEU A 91 13.00 6.85 20.39
CA LEU A 91 13.98 5.87 19.92
C LEU A 91 15.42 6.34 20.08
N VAL A 92 15.69 7.64 19.84
CA VAL A 92 17.02 8.24 20.10
C VAL A 92 17.32 8.18 21.60
N THR A 93 16.40 8.65 22.43
CA THR A 93 16.56 8.69 23.90
C THR A 93 16.78 7.28 24.47
N GLN A 94 16.01 6.30 24.00
CA GLN A 94 16.15 4.90 24.42
C GLN A 94 17.53 4.32 24.05
N ALA A 95 18.01 4.58 22.84
CA ALA A 95 19.31 4.09 22.40
C ALA A 95 20.47 4.74 23.16
N GLU A 96 20.37 6.05 23.44
CA GLU A 96 21.35 6.77 24.27
C GLU A 96 21.37 6.24 25.71
N ALA A 97 20.20 6.01 26.31
CA ALA A 97 20.08 5.45 27.65
C ALA A 97 20.64 4.02 27.74
N ALA A 98 20.54 3.24 26.64
CA ALA A 98 21.11 1.90 26.54
C ALA A 98 22.63 1.90 26.27
N GLY A 99 23.25 3.06 26.04
CA GLY A 99 24.66 3.17 25.67
C GLY A 99 25.00 2.63 24.28
N ASP A 100 24.00 2.34 23.44
CA ASP A 100 24.20 1.85 22.07
C ASP A 100 24.38 3.03 21.11
N THR A 101 25.64 3.45 20.94
CA THR A 101 26.00 4.58 20.08
C THR A 101 25.64 4.34 18.61
N ALA A 102 25.75 3.10 18.13
CA ALA A 102 25.44 2.76 16.74
C ALA A 102 23.93 2.87 16.46
N ALA A 103 23.09 2.39 17.39
CA ALA A 103 21.65 2.58 17.31
C ALA A 103 21.26 4.06 17.44
N ALA A 104 21.87 4.82 18.36
CA ALA A 104 21.59 6.24 18.53
C ALA A 104 21.89 7.02 17.24
N ASP A 105 23.03 6.80 16.59
CA ASP A 105 23.37 7.46 15.33
C ASP A 105 22.47 7.04 14.16
N ARG A 106 22.03 5.79 14.12
CA ARG A 106 21.01 5.35 13.16
C ARG A 106 19.69 6.10 13.39
N TRP A 107 19.21 6.20 14.62
CA TRP A 107 17.95 6.88 14.94
C TRP A 107 18.03 8.39 14.72
N ARG A 108 19.13 9.05 15.08
CA ARG A 108 19.36 10.48 14.77
C ARG A 108 19.31 10.75 13.27
N ARG A 109 19.90 9.88 12.45
CA ARG A 109 19.82 10.00 10.98
C ARG A 109 18.40 9.90 10.45
N LEU A 110 17.60 8.98 10.99
CA LEU A 110 16.19 8.82 10.60
C LEU A 110 15.31 9.96 11.13
N ALA A 111 15.58 10.47 12.33
CA ALA A 111 14.88 11.58 12.96
C ALA A 111 14.94 12.86 12.11
N ARG A 112 16.01 13.09 11.33
CA ARG A 112 16.05 14.23 10.38
C ARG A 112 14.91 14.22 9.36
N ASN A 113 14.32 13.06 9.10
CA ASN A 113 13.25 12.86 8.13
C ASN A 113 11.87 12.70 8.78
N SER A 114 11.74 12.79 10.11
CA SER A 114 10.45 12.63 10.80
C SER A 114 9.41 13.67 10.36
N HIS A 115 9.85 14.86 10.00
CA HIS A 115 8.97 15.89 9.44
C HIS A 115 8.20 15.41 8.18
N TYR A 116 8.76 14.48 7.38
CA TYR A 116 8.03 13.90 6.24
C TYR A 116 6.89 12.99 6.70
N TYR A 117 7.03 12.32 7.86
CA TYR A 117 5.95 11.55 8.46
C TYR A 117 4.79 12.48 8.81
N GLU A 118 5.03 13.57 9.53
CA GLU A 118 3.97 14.49 9.91
C GLU A 118 3.32 15.16 8.69
N LYS A 119 4.11 15.49 7.66
CA LYS A 119 3.57 15.99 6.38
C LYS A 119 2.69 14.96 5.66
N ALA A 120 3.08 13.68 5.62
CA ALA A 120 2.26 12.62 5.04
C ALA A 120 0.96 12.38 5.83
N ARG A 121 1.02 12.51 7.17
CA ARG A 121 -0.16 12.47 8.04
C ARG A 121 -1.10 13.63 7.77
N THR A 122 -0.59 14.85 7.67
CA THR A 122 -1.40 16.02 7.28
C THR A 122 -2.02 15.82 5.89
N PHE A 123 -1.25 15.33 4.92
CA PHE A 123 -1.77 15.06 3.58
C PHE A 123 -2.92 14.02 3.60
N GLY A 124 -2.76 12.91 4.32
CA GLY A 124 -3.81 11.90 4.47
C GLY A 124 -5.09 12.48 5.10
N LYS A 125 -4.94 13.38 6.08
CA LYS A 125 -6.05 14.10 6.71
C LYS A 125 -6.77 15.01 5.72
N LEU A 126 -6.05 15.75 4.88
CA LEU A 126 -6.62 16.64 3.86
C LEU A 126 -7.48 15.86 2.85
N VAL A 127 -6.97 14.73 2.36
CA VAL A 127 -7.71 13.86 1.43
C VAL A 127 -9.02 13.37 2.06
N ALA A 128 -8.97 12.85 3.29
CA ALA A 128 -10.15 12.35 3.97
C ALA A 128 -11.18 13.44 4.26
N GLN A 129 -10.75 14.62 4.74
CA GLN A 129 -11.63 15.76 5.02
C GLN A 129 -12.31 16.30 3.75
N TYR A 130 -11.61 16.27 2.61
CA TYR A 130 -12.22 16.62 1.33
C TYR A 130 -13.31 15.62 0.94
N SER A 131 -12.99 14.32 1.01
CA SER A 131 -13.88 13.24 0.60
C SER A 131 -15.13 13.11 1.46
N GLU A 132 -15.07 13.49 2.74
CA GLU A 132 -16.24 13.48 3.63
C GLU A 132 -17.40 14.32 3.09
N LYS A 133 -17.10 15.39 2.33
CA LYS A 133 -18.08 16.33 1.78
C LYS A 133 -18.57 15.97 0.38
N LYS A 134 -18.22 14.78 -0.13
CA LYS A 134 -18.50 14.38 -1.51
C LYS A 134 -19.50 13.25 -1.58
N GLU A 135 -20.24 13.23 -2.68
CA GLU A 135 -21.08 12.09 -3.05
C GLU A 135 -20.22 10.82 -3.17
N PRO A 136 -20.77 9.62 -2.87
CA PRO A 136 -20.01 8.38 -2.82
C PRO A 136 -19.10 8.13 -4.04
N GLN A 137 -19.58 8.44 -5.24
CA GLN A 137 -18.86 8.25 -6.50
C GLN A 137 -17.64 9.18 -6.70
N ASP A 138 -17.61 10.31 -6.00
CA ASP A 138 -16.57 11.34 -6.08
C ASP A 138 -15.63 11.34 -4.86
N LYS A 139 -15.87 10.44 -3.89
CA LYS A 139 -14.99 10.26 -2.74
C LYS A 139 -13.64 9.72 -3.19
N LEU A 140 -12.59 10.25 -2.57
CA LEU A 140 -11.20 9.82 -2.71
C LEU A 140 -10.70 9.20 -1.41
N PHE A 141 -10.07 8.03 -1.50
CA PHE A 141 -9.59 7.32 -0.31
C PHE A 141 -8.08 7.18 -0.34
N VAL A 142 -7.43 7.29 0.83
CA VAL A 142 -5.99 7.03 0.93
C VAL A 142 -5.73 5.54 0.74
N CYS A 143 -4.84 5.19 -0.17
CA CYS A 143 -4.38 3.82 -0.40
C CYS A 143 -2.86 3.76 -0.26
N THR A 144 -2.36 2.82 0.53
CA THR A 144 -0.92 2.65 0.79
C THR A 144 -0.52 1.19 0.72
N GLY A 145 0.77 0.91 0.86
CA GLY A 145 1.27 -0.45 1.02
C GLY A 145 0.98 -1.09 2.39
N GLY A 146 0.26 -0.42 3.30
CA GLY A 146 -0.16 -0.95 4.60
C GLY A 146 0.95 -1.12 5.64
N GLY A 147 2.21 -0.87 5.30
CA GLY A 147 3.35 -0.98 6.22
C GLY A 147 3.55 0.26 7.12
N PRO A 148 4.66 0.31 7.87
CA PRO A 148 5.01 1.43 8.74
C PRO A 148 5.50 2.68 7.95
N GLY A 149 5.92 3.70 8.69
CA GLY A 149 6.53 4.91 8.14
C GLY A 149 5.56 5.78 7.38
N ILE A 150 5.92 6.25 6.18
CA ILE A 150 5.06 7.16 5.40
C ILE A 150 3.69 6.54 5.11
N MET A 151 3.64 5.23 4.83
CA MET A 151 2.38 4.53 4.58
C MET A 151 1.46 4.64 5.80
N GLN A 152 1.98 4.28 6.97
CA GLN A 152 1.29 4.46 8.24
C GLN A 152 0.89 5.91 8.51
N ALA A 153 1.76 6.88 8.23
CA ALA A 153 1.45 8.28 8.43
C ALA A 153 0.22 8.72 7.62
N ALA A 154 0.19 8.38 6.33
CA ALA A 154 -0.94 8.70 5.45
C ALA A 154 -2.24 8.00 5.89
N ASN A 155 -2.16 6.70 6.23
CA ASN A 155 -3.31 5.97 6.78
C ASN A 155 -3.80 6.60 8.09
N ARG A 156 -2.89 6.95 9.00
CA ARG A 156 -3.17 7.62 10.28
C ARG A 156 -3.87 8.95 10.07
N GLY A 157 -3.40 9.77 9.15
CA GLY A 157 -4.01 11.05 8.80
C GLY A 157 -5.46 10.90 8.36
N ALA A 158 -5.73 9.94 7.48
CA ALA A 158 -7.08 9.64 7.03
C ALA A 158 -7.97 9.10 8.17
N HIS A 159 -7.44 8.17 8.97
CA HIS A 159 -8.13 7.59 10.11
C HIS A 159 -8.53 8.65 11.16
N GLU A 160 -7.63 9.55 11.51
CA GLU A 160 -7.88 10.64 12.47
C GLU A 160 -8.91 11.66 11.97
N ALA A 161 -9.15 11.72 10.65
CA ALA A 161 -10.23 12.49 10.05
C ALA A 161 -11.56 11.72 9.95
N GLY A 162 -11.62 10.46 10.43
CA GLY A 162 -12.79 9.59 10.30
C GLY A 162 -12.94 8.93 8.93
N GLY A 163 -11.96 9.08 8.03
CA GLY A 163 -11.98 8.50 6.69
C GLY A 163 -11.55 7.04 6.65
N LEU A 164 -12.08 6.29 5.69
CA LEU A 164 -11.58 4.95 5.37
C LEU A 164 -10.21 5.03 4.69
N SER A 165 -9.36 4.05 4.95
CA SER A 165 -8.06 3.93 4.27
C SER A 165 -7.72 2.48 3.94
N VAL A 166 -7.10 2.29 2.77
CA VAL A 166 -6.76 0.98 2.22
C VAL A 166 -5.29 0.66 2.48
N GLY A 167 -5.01 -0.59 2.84
CA GLY A 167 -3.66 -1.13 2.97
C GLY A 167 -3.49 -2.35 2.07
N LEU A 168 -2.59 -2.25 1.09
CA LEU A 168 -2.22 -3.35 0.20
C LEU A 168 -0.85 -3.88 0.64
N ALA A 169 -0.80 -4.75 1.64
CA ALA A 169 0.43 -5.31 2.18
C ALA A 169 0.97 -6.46 1.32
N ILE A 170 2.29 -6.67 1.34
CA ILE A 170 2.94 -7.82 0.69
C ILE A 170 3.47 -8.76 1.78
N ALA A 171 3.23 -10.06 1.64
CA ALA A 171 3.73 -11.05 2.57
C ALA A 171 5.25 -11.18 2.42
N LEU A 172 5.98 -10.88 3.49
CA LEU A 172 7.45 -10.97 3.56
C LEU A 172 7.85 -11.95 4.68
N PRO A 173 9.01 -12.62 4.57
CA PRO A 173 9.48 -13.58 5.60
C PRO A 173 9.63 -12.99 7.00
N MET A 174 9.98 -11.71 7.09
CA MET A 174 9.84 -10.93 8.33
C MET A 174 8.54 -10.17 8.21
N GLU A 175 7.48 -10.73 8.79
CA GLU A 175 6.14 -10.19 8.66
C GLU A 175 5.99 -8.96 9.56
N GLU A 176 5.82 -7.79 8.95
CA GLU A 176 5.31 -6.62 9.64
C GLU A 176 3.78 -6.67 9.57
N GLU A 177 3.10 -6.65 10.71
CA GLU A 177 1.65 -6.49 10.75
C GLU A 177 1.26 -5.20 10.00
N ALA A 178 0.07 -5.22 9.39
CA ALA A 178 -0.48 -4.01 8.80
C ALA A 178 -0.56 -2.91 9.85
N ASN A 179 -0.24 -1.69 9.48
CA ASN A 179 -0.27 -0.59 10.42
C ASN A 179 -1.69 -0.39 10.98
N PRO A 180 -1.83 0.04 12.25
CA PRO A 180 -3.09 -0.01 12.98
C PRO A 180 -4.14 1.00 12.49
N TYR A 181 -3.81 1.83 11.49
CA TYR A 181 -4.70 2.87 10.96
C TYR A 181 -5.34 2.49 9.63
N VAL A 182 -4.96 1.36 9.04
CA VAL A 182 -5.69 0.78 7.91
C VAL A 182 -7.08 0.34 8.39
N THR A 183 -8.12 0.63 7.62
CA THR A 183 -9.46 0.12 7.94
C THR A 183 -9.42 -1.42 7.95
N PRO A 184 -9.85 -2.11 9.02
CA PRO A 184 -9.68 -3.56 9.15
C PRO A 184 -10.23 -4.36 7.95
N ALA A 185 -11.40 -3.97 7.42
CA ALA A 185 -12.01 -4.61 6.25
C ALA A 185 -11.30 -4.31 4.91
N LEU A 186 -10.35 -3.37 4.89
CA LEU A 186 -9.58 -2.92 3.73
C LEU A 186 -8.07 -3.17 3.90
N SER A 187 -7.70 -4.09 4.79
CA SER A 187 -6.33 -4.56 5.01
C SER A 187 -6.10 -5.86 4.23
N PHE A 188 -5.51 -5.75 3.04
CA PHE A 188 -5.27 -6.87 2.14
C PHE A 188 -3.81 -7.32 2.19
N LYS A 189 -3.59 -8.63 2.09
CA LYS A 189 -2.25 -9.25 1.99
C LYS A 189 -2.11 -9.94 0.64
N PHE A 190 -1.01 -9.65 -0.05
CA PHE A 190 -0.65 -10.23 -1.34
C PHE A 190 0.57 -11.12 -1.20
N HIS A 191 0.66 -12.16 -2.02
CA HIS A 191 1.90 -12.92 -2.25
C HIS A 191 2.60 -12.44 -3.53
N TYR A 192 1.83 -12.08 -4.57
CA TYR A 192 2.38 -11.69 -5.86
C TYR A 192 2.51 -10.17 -5.99
N PHE A 193 3.74 -9.67 -6.06
CA PHE A 193 4.04 -8.24 -6.27
C PHE A 193 3.30 -7.65 -7.47
N ALA A 194 3.26 -8.36 -8.61
CA ALA A 194 2.61 -7.86 -9.81
C ALA A 194 1.10 -7.60 -9.63
N ILE A 195 0.40 -8.46 -8.89
CA ILE A 195 -1.04 -8.28 -8.65
C ILE A 195 -1.27 -7.13 -7.67
N ARG A 196 -0.43 -7.00 -6.64
CA ARG A 196 -0.45 -5.85 -5.73
C ARG A 196 -0.26 -4.52 -6.46
N LYS A 197 0.73 -4.47 -7.35
CA LYS A 197 1.04 -3.31 -8.21
C LYS A 197 -0.13 -2.93 -9.11
N MET A 198 -0.76 -3.93 -9.73
CA MET A 198 -1.98 -3.74 -10.51
C MET A 198 -3.11 -3.11 -9.67
N HIS A 199 -3.32 -3.55 -8.42
CA HIS A 199 -4.35 -2.98 -7.54
C HIS A 199 -4.12 -1.51 -7.18
N PHE A 200 -2.87 -1.07 -7.04
CA PHE A 200 -2.60 0.37 -6.87
C PHE A 200 -3.16 1.17 -8.05
N MET A 201 -2.93 0.70 -9.28
CA MET A 201 -3.29 1.43 -10.48
C MET A 201 -4.74 1.30 -10.92
N MET A 202 -5.42 0.19 -10.59
CA MET A 202 -6.83 -0.04 -10.97
C MET A 202 -7.77 1.08 -10.51
N ARG A 203 -7.45 1.74 -9.39
CA ARG A 203 -8.31 2.75 -8.73
C ARG A 203 -7.63 4.11 -8.53
N ALA A 204 -6.34 4.21 -8.86
CA ALA A 204 -5.57 5.42 -8.67
C ALA A 204 -6.17 6.61 -9.44
N LYS A 205 -6.44 7.68 -8.70
CA LYS A 205 -6.63 9.04 -9.21
C LYS A 205 -5.43 9.92 -8.97
N ALA A 206 -4.50 9.53 -8.12
CA ALA A 206 -3.27 10.30 -7.94
C ALA A 206 -2.20 9.38 -7.37
N LEU A 207 -0.95 9.72 -7.65
CA LEU A 207 0.19 9.17 -6.95
C LEU A 207 0.91 10.30 -6.21
N VAL A 208 1.17 10.09 -4.91
CA VAL A 208 2.02 10.98 -4.11
C VAL A 208 3.18 10.17 -3.54
N ALA A 209 4.39 10.43 -4.04
CA ALA A 209 5.61 9.78 -3.61
C ALA A 209 6.40 10.69 -2.67
N PHE A 210 6.40 10.35 -1.38
CA PHE A 210 7.30 10.92 -0.38
C PHE A 210 8.69 10.27 -0.46
N PRO A 211 9.70 10.86 0.18
CA PRO A 211 11.04 10.30 0.20
C PRO A 211 11.06 8.85 0.69
N GLY A 212 11.77 8.00 -0.05
CA GLY A 212 11.70 6.55 0.13
C GLY A 212 12.84 5.80 -0.57
N GLY A 213 12.93 4.50 -0.30
CA GLY A 213 13.98 3.65 -0.87
C GLY A 213 13.55 2.94 -2.14
N PHE A 214 14.13 1.76 -2.39
CA PHE A 214 13.87 0.97 -3.58
C PHE A 214 12.40 0.63 -3.83
N GLY A 215 11.63 0.30 -2.78
CA GLY A 215 10.20 0.03 -2.96
C GLY A 215 9.43 1.26 -3.46
N THR A 216 9.78 2.46 -3.00
CA THR A 216 9.17 3.71 -3.49
C THR A 216 9.58 4.02 -4.92
N LEU A 217 10.84 3.77 -5.27
CA LEU A 217 11.36 3.95 -6.62
C LEU A 217 10.73 3.00 -7.62
N ASP A 218 10.62 1.72 -7.27
CA ASP A 218 9.96 0.68 -8.07
C ASP A 218 8.53 1.11 -8.45
N GLU A 219 7.72 1.48 -7.45
CA GLU A 219 6.36 1.94 -7.71
C GLU A 219 6.31 3.26 -8.47
N LEU A 220 7.17 4.23 -8.14
CA LEU A 220 7.20 5.53 -8.84
C LEU A 220 7.49 5.35 -10.33
N PHE A 221 8.55 4.62 -10.67
CA PHE A 221 8.93 4.41 -12.07
C PHE A 221 7.92 3.55 -12.82
N GLU A 222 7.25 2.61 -12.16
CA GLU A 222 6.15 1.88 -12.77
C GLU A 222 5.01 2.81 -13.16
N VAL A 223 4.56 3.69 -12.25
CA VAL A 223 3.47 4.64 -12.56
C VAL A 223 3.87 5.62 -13.66
N ILE A 224 5.08 6.19 -13.60
CA ILE A 224 5.59 7.08 -14.66
C ILE A 224 5.57 6.35 -16.00
N THR A 225 6.08 5.11 -16.05
CA THR A 225 6.12 4.31 -17.29
C THR A 225 4.72 4.00 -17.81
N LEU A 226 3.77 3.65 -16.94
CA LEU A 226 2.39 3.37 -17.34
C LEU A 226 1.69 4.59 -17.93
N VAL A 227 1.94 5.78 -17.37
CA VAL A 227 1.39 7.05 -17.88
C VAL A 227 2.09 7.44 -19.19
N GLN A 228 3.43 7.39 -19.24
CA GLN A 228 4.24 7.69 -20.42
C GLN A 228 3.83 6.84 -21.63
N THR A 229 3.65 5.54 -21.43
CA THR A 229 3.26 4.58 -22.47
C THR A 229 1.76 4.53 -22.75
N LYS A 230 0.96 5.36 -22.05
CA LYS A 230 -0.51 5.43 -22.16
C LYS A 230 -1.21 4.09 -21.89
N LYS A 231 -0.59 3.23 -21.08
CA LYS A 231 -1.19 1.97 -20.60
C LYS A 231 -2.12 2.22 -19.40
N SER A 232 -1.97 3.35 -18.71
CA SER A 232 -2.93 3.86 -17.74
C SER A 232 -3.55 5.18 -18.23
N LYS A 233 -4.69 5.54 -17.65
CA LYS A 233 -5.22 6.90 -17.77
C LYS A 233 -4.23 7.88 -17.10
N PRO A 234 -4.09 9.11 -17.62
CA PRO A 234 -3.29 10.12 -16.95
C PRO A 234 -3.79 10.37 -15.51
N VAL A 235 -2.85 10.39 -14.58
CA VAL A 235 -3.05 10.75 -13.16
C VAL A 235 -1.95 11.73 -12.74
N PRO A 236 -2.22 12.68 -11.84
CA PRO A 236 -1.20 13.53 -11.25
C PRO A 236 -0.21 12.68 -10.47
N ILE A 237 1.08 12.84 -10.78
CA ILE A 237 2.20 12.23 -10.06
C ILE A 237 2.91 13.34 -9.30
N VAL A 238 2.96 13.23 -7.98
CA VAL A 238 3.51 14.25 -7.10
C VAL A 238 4.73 13.71 -6.38
N LEU A 239 5.87 14.39 -6.54
CA LEU A 239 7.12 14.10 -5.86
C LEU A 239 7.27 15.04 -4.66
N PHE A 240 6.97 14.52 -3.47
CA PHE A 240 7.01 15.30 -2.24
C PHE A 240 8.44 15.39 -1.68
N GLY A 241 8.91 16.59 -1.36
CA GLY A 241 10.26 16.85 -0.89
C GLY A 241 11.22 17.07 -2.06
N SER A 242 11.12 18.23 -2.70
CA SER A 242 11.84 18.56 -3.92
C SER A 242 13.36 18.39 -3.78
N ALA A 243 13.93 18.82 -2.66
CA ALA A 243 15.36 18.69 -2.37
C ALA A 243 15.84 17.24 -2.28
N TYR A 244 15.00 16.32 -1.79
CA TYR A 244 15.33 14.90 -1.73
C TYR A 244 15.40 14.29 -3.13
N TRP A 245 14.35 14.51 -3.93
CA TRP A 245 14.24 13.92 -5.25
C TRP A 245 15.26 14.47 -6.24
N LYS A 246 15.48 15.78 -6.27
CA LYS A 246 16.49 16.42 -7.14
C LYS A 246 17.91 15.99 -6.80
N LYS A 247 18.18 15.62 -5.54
CA LYS A 247 19.47 15.05 -5.15
C LYS A 247 19.60 13.58 -5.52
N MET A 248 18.49 12.85 -5.57
CA MET A 248 18.47 11.41 -5.82
C MET A 248 18.57 11.08 -7.31
N ILE A 249 17.79 11.75 -8.15
CA ILE A 249 17.70 11.50 -9.58
C ILE A 249 17.76 12.84 -10.31
N ASP A 250 18.72 12.94 -11.22
CA ASP A 250 18.76 14.01 -12.21
C ASP A 250 17.97 13.54 -13.45
N PHE A 251 16.72 14.01 -13.57
CA PHE A 251 15.87 13.67 -14.71
C PHE A 251 16.26 14.43 -15.98
N ASP A 252 16.88 15.60 -15.86
CA ASP A 252 17.35 16.37 -17.00
C ASP A 252 18.55 15.65 -17.65
N PHE A 253 19.41 15.05 -16.84
CA PHE A 253 20.46 14.15 -17.35
C PHE A 253 19.89 12.97 -18.17
N LEU A 254 18.75 12.39 -17.79
CA LEU A 254 18.11 11.33 -18.57
C LEU A 254 17.57 11.83 -19.92
N VAL A 255 17.14 13.09 -19.98
CA VAL A 255 16.75 13.75 -21.23
C VAL A 255 17.98 13.98 -22.10
N ASP A 256 19.08 14.49 -21.52
CA ASP A 256 20.33 14.78 -22.21
C ASP A 256 20.98 13.51 -22.79
N GLU A 257 20.91 12.40 -22.06
CA GLU A 257 21.35 11.07 -22.55
C GLU A 257 20.39 10.46 -23.59
N GLY A 258 19.26 11.11 -23.88
CA GLY A 258 18.30 10.67 -24.90
C GLY A 258 17.51 9.41 -24.53
N VAL A 259 17.47 9.03 -23.25
CA VAL A 259 16.76 7.83 -22.78
C VAL A 259 15.31 8.09 -22.38
N ILE A 260 14.93 9.37 -22.21
CA ILE A 260 13.54 9.83 -22.08
C ILE A 260 13.32 11.10 -22.93
N SER A 261 12.06 11.40 -23.26
CA SER A 261 11.72 12.62 -24.00
C SER A 261 11.68 13.85 -23.09
N PRO A 262 11.97 15.07 -23.60
CA PRO A 262 11.83 16.31 -22.81
C PRO A 262 10.40 16.57 -22.28
N GLY A 263 9.39 15.91 -22.84
CA GLY A 263 8.02 15.97 -22.34
C GLY A 263 7.76 15.10 -21.10
N ASP A 264 8.59 14.08 -20.87
CA ASP A 264 8.35 13.07 -19.83
C ASP A 264 8.60 13.62 -18.43
N VAL A 265 9.49 14.62 -18.28
CA VAL A 265 9.70 15.34 -17.01
C VAL A 265 8.48 16.17 -16.58
N LYS A 266 7.51 16.39 -17.48
CA LYS A 266 6.24 17.07 -17.17
C LYS A 266 5.17 16.11 -16.64
N LEU A 267 5.46 14.81 -16.57
CA LEU A 267 4.52 13.82 -16.04
C LEU A 267 4.36 13.90 -14.52
N PHE A 268 5.32 14.54 -13.83
CA PHE A 268 5.29 14.72 -12.38
C PHE A 268 5.57 16.17 -11.98
N GLU A 269 5.16 16.52 -10.76
CA GLU A 269 5.39 17.84 -10.16
C GLU A 269 6.08 17.67 -8.80
N TYR A 270 7.04 18.55 -8.49
CA TYR A 270 7.65 18.62 -7.16
C TYR A 270 6.85 19.52 -6.23
N VAL A 271 6.66 19.09 -4.99
CA VAL A 271 5.98 19.89 -3.95
C VAL A 271 6.69 19.73 -2.61
N ASP A 272 6.52 20.69 -1.70
CA ASP A 272 7.20 20.69 -0.39
C ASP A 272 6.25 20.86 0.81
N ALA A 273 4.97 21.19 0.56
CA ALA A 273 3.91 21.26 1.57
C ALA A 273 2.73 20.31 1.25
N PRO A 274 2.06 19.73 2.27
CA PRO A 274 0.87 18.88 2.08
C PRO A 274 -0.24 19.54 1.26
N GLU A 275 -0.43 20.85 1.45
CA GLU A 275 -1.43 21.65 0.75
C GLU A 275 -1.11 21.76 -0.74
N ASP A 276 0.17 21.95 -1.11
CA ASP A 276 0.61 21.99 -2.50
C ASP A 276 0.38 20.66 -3.21
N ALA A 277 0.66 19.54 -2.51
CA ALA A 277 0.38 18.20 -3.02
C ALA A 277 -1.11 18.00 -3.31
N TRP A 278 -1.96 18.48 -2.41
CA TRP A 278 -3.41 18.43 -2.57
C TRP A 278 -3.90 19.36 -3.69
N ASP A 279 -3.33 20.55 -3.79
CA ASP A 279 -3.65 21.52 -4.83
C ASP A 279 -3.26 21.01 -6.22
N ALA A 280 -2.15 20.27 -6.36
CA ALA A 280 -1.79 19.62 -7.62
C ALA A 280 -2.87 18.64 -8.09
N ILE A 281 -3.42 17.83 -7.19
CA ILE A 281 -4.51 16.89 -7.48
C ILE A 281 -5.78 17.65 -7.87
N LYS A 282 -6.15 18.69 -7.12
CA LYS A 282 -7.33 19.52 -7.44
C LYS A 282 -7.18 20.21 -8.79
N ARG A 283 -6.02 20.79 -9.10
CA ARG A 283 -5.76 21.45 -10.39
C ARG A 283 -5.91 20.48 -11.54
N PHE A 284 -5.40 19.26 -11.41
CA PHE A 284 -5.49 18.24 -12.45
C PHE A 284 -6.95 17.88 -12.77
N TYR A 285 -7.78 17.72 -11.74
CA TYR A 285 -9.18 17.32 -11.89
C TYR A 285 -10.20 18.47 -11.93
N LYS A 286 -9.75 19.72 -11.74
CA LYS A 286 -10.58 20.93 -11.65
C LYS A 286 -11.65 20.84 -10.54
N LEU A 287 -11.22 20.40 -9.35
CA LEU A 287 -12.06 20.18 -8.16
C LEU A 287 -12.31 21.44 -7.33
#